data_AF-F0GKD5-F1
#
_entry.id   AF-F0GKD5-F1
#
_cell.length_a   1.000
_cell.length_b   1.000
_cell.length_c   1.000
_cell.angle_alpha   90.00
_cell.angle_beta   90.00
_cell.angle_gamma   90.00
#
_symmetry.space_group_name_H-M   'P 1'
#
loop_
_entity.id
_entity.type
_entity.pdbx_description
1 polymer ?
#
loop_
_entity_poly.entity_id
_entity_poly.type
_entity_poly.pdbx_seq_one_letter_code
_entity_poly.pdbx_strand_id
1 'polypeptide(L)'
;MDVSLQVRSGCQIGGVASATDFGRLDFGEHGPTWTDYPTADGRATGGGPVRIACSPNIDGFLVSIDSGRNGTQSTRYVAKRDAAGRIVARAAYNVYRDPARSVPYVPLVPQSFRVDGAHAEVALPLFGVVQGQAQPLPAGIYEDLLGITLDW
;
A
#
# COMPACT_ATOMS: atom_id res chain seq x y z
N MET A 1 -6.10 14.84 43.23
CA MET A 1 -5.96 15.06 41.77
C MET A 1 -6.02 13.69 41.15
N ASP A 2 -6.95 13.46 40.22
CA ASP A 2 -7.09 12.16 39.56
C ASP A 2 -6.59 12.28 38.12
N VAL A 3 -5.74 11.35 37.71
CA VAL A 3 -5.10 11.32 36.39
C VAL A 3 -5.32 9.94 35.82
N SER A 4 -6.00 9.84 34.68
CA SER A 4 -6.32 8.57 34.03
C SER A 4 -6.02 8.59 32.53
N LEU A 5 -5.67 7.42 32.00
CA LEU A 5 -5.48 7.14 30.58
C LEU A 5 -6.18 5.83 30.27
N GLN A 6 -7.00 5.81 29.21
CA GLN A 6 -7.63 4.58 28.72
C GLN A 6 -7.06 4.23 27.34
N VAL A 7 -6.44 3.05 27.25
CA VAL A 7 -5.97 2.47 25.98
C VAL A 7 -6.88 1.31 25.62
N ARG A 8 -7.36 1.26 24.37
CA ARG A 8 -8.11 0.12 23.83
C ARG A 8 -7.16 -0.79 23.03
N SER A 9 -7.40 -2.09 23.09
CA SER A 9 -6.66 -3.07 22.30
C SER A 9 -6.89 -2.84 20.80
N GLY A 10 -5.80 -2.83 20.03
CA GLY A 10 -5.86 -2.79 18.57
C GLY A 10 -4.50 -2.81 17.88
N CYS A 11 -4.55 -2.86 16.54
CA CYS A 11 -3.40 -2.74 15.66
C CYS A 11 -3.44 -1.44 14.84
N GLN A 12 -2.28 -0.90 14.52
CA GLN A 12 -2.12 0.32 13.72
C GLN A 12 -0.91 0.22 12.80
N ILE A 13 -0.98 0.88 11.64
CA ILE A 13 0.17 1.09 10.76
C ILE A 13 1.05 2.19 11.40
N GLY A 14 2.36 1.94 11.48
CA GLY A 14 3.26 2.41 12.54
C GLY A 14 3.31 3.91 12.84
N GLY A 15 3.53 4.21 14.13
CA GLY A 15 4.07 5.47 14.66
C GLY A 15 3.10 6.65 14.83
N VAL A 16 1.90 6.60 14.25
CA VAL A 16 1.01 7.76 14.18
C VAL A 16 -0.45 7.32 14.21
N ALA A 17 -1.12 7.56 15.33
CA ALA A 17 -2.53 7.22 15.57
C ALA A 17 -3.54 7.90 14.61
N SER A 18 -3.07 8.70 13.64
CA SER A 18 -3.88 9.57 12.79
C SER A 18 -3.30 9.83 11.39
N ALA A 19 -2.21 9.17 10.97
CA ALA A 19 -1.68 9.44 9.63
C ALA A 19 -2.57 8.81 8.55
N THR A 20 -2.98 9.63 7.58
CA THR A 20 -3.63 9.18 6.34
C THR A 20 -2.62 8.78 5.26
N ASP A 21 -1.33 9.02 5.52
CA ASP A 21 -0.21 8.65 4.66
C ASP A 21 0.69 7.66 5.41
N PHE A 22 0.67 6.41 4.95
CA PHE A 22 1.43 5.31 5.53
C PHE A 22 2.76 5.08 4.82
N GLY A 23 2.99 5.77 3.70
CA GLY A 23 4.09 5.51 2.80
C GLY A 23 3.69 5.52 1.34
N ARG A 24 4.67 5.24 0.48
CA ARG A 24 4.52 5.33 -0.97
C ARG A 24 5.19 4.17 -1.70
N LEU A 25 4.56 3.76 -2.80
CA LEU A 25 5.18 3.02 -3.90
C LEU A 25 5.54 4.04 -4.99
N ASP A 26 6.82 4.36 -5.12
CA ASP A 26 7.29 5.29 -6.15
C ASP A 26 7.96 4.50 -7.29
N PHE A 27 7.30 4.48 -8.44
CA PHE A 27 7.81 3.80 -9.64
C PHE A 27 8.85 4.63 -10.40
N GLY A 28 9.08 5.89 -10.02
CA GLY A 28 10.02 6.80 -10.69
C GLY A 28 9.51 7.37 -12.01
N GLU A 29 10.43 7.95 -12.78
CA GLU A 29 10.15 8.59 -14.06
C GLU A 29 10.47 7.65 -15.23
N HIS A 30 9.59 7.64 -16.24
CA HIS A 30 9.70 6.75 -17.40
C HIS A 30 9.33 7.49 -18.69
N GLY A 31 9.77 6.95 -19.83
CA GLY A 31 9.27 7.36 -21.13
C GLY A 31 7.77 7.03 -21.32
N PRO A 32 7.15 7.45 -22.44
CA PRO A 32 5.72 7.27 -22.66
C PRO A 32 5.30 5.79 -22.84
N THR A 33 6.26 4.89 -23.06
CA THR A 33 6.07 3.44 -23.21
C THR A 33 7.18 2.70 -22.48
N TRP A 34 6.93 1.48 -22.03
CA TRP A 34 7.93 0.62 -21.41
C TRP A 34 7.58 -0.86 -21.59
N THR A 35 8.62 -1.68 -21.73
CA THR A 35 8.54 -3.16 -21.75
C THR A 35 9.09 -3.78 -20.47
N ASP A 36 10.05 -3.11 -19.84
CA ASP A 36 10.71 -3.58 -18.63
C ASP A 36 9.89 -3.15 -17.42
N TYR A 37 8.91 -3.97 -17.05
CA TYR A 37 7.93 -3.74 -15.97
C TYR A 37 8.49 -2.93 -14.77
N PRO A 38 8.20 -1.62 -14.67
CA PRO A 38 8.73 -0.78 -13.60
C PRO A 38 8.32 -1.29 -12.22
N THR A 39 9.23 -1.24 -11.26
CA THR A 39 9.00 -1.79 -9.92
C THR A 39 9.31 -0.80 -8.82
N ALA A 40 8.59 -0.92 -7.70
CA ALA A 40 8.77 -0.08 -6.53
C ALA A 40 8.69 -0.91 -5.25
N ASP A 41 9.44 -0.51 -4.24
CA ASP A 41 9.39 -1.12 -2.92
C ASP A 41 8.77 -0.11 -1.95
N GLY A 42 7.77 -0.55 -1.20
CA GLY A 42 6.99 0.29 -0.31
C GLY A 42 7.85 0.84 0.82
N ARG A 43 7.83 2.16 0.98
CA ARG A 43 8.54 2.85 2.06
C ARG A 43 7.57 3.70 2.87
N ALA A 44 7.71 3.65 4.19
CA ALA A 44 6.96 4.52 5.09
C ALA A 44 7.34 5.99 4.86
N THR A 45 6.42 6.91 5.17
CA THR A 45 6.66 8.36 5.02
C THR A 45 7.84 8.85 5.85
N GLY A 46 8.09 8.24 7.01
CA GLY A 46 9.27 8.50 7.85
C GLY A 46 10.56 7.83 7.37
N GLY A 47 10.53 7.12 6.24
CA GLY A 47 11.60 6.28 5.75
C GLY A 47 11.57 4.85 6.31
N GLY A 48 12.24 3.92 5.62
CA GLY A 48 12.24 2.50 5.99
C GLY A 48 10.96 1.75 5.61
N PRO A 49 10.82 0.49 6.05
CA PRO A 49 9.67 -0.35 5.72
C PRO A 49 8.40 0.10 6.47
N VAL A 50 7.24 -0.15 5.86
CA VAL A 50 5.94 -0.01 6.54
C VAL A 50 5.84 -1.07 7.64
N ARG A 51 5.44 -0.65 8.85
CA ARG A 51 5.33 -1.53 10.03
C ARG A 51 3.93 -1.43 10.63
N ILE A 52 3.52 -2.46 11.35
CA ILE A 52 2.25 -2.56 12.07
C ILE A 52 2.56 -2.84 13.52
N ALA A 53 2.07 -2.00 14.42
CA ALA A 53 2.18 -2.18 15.86
C ALA A 53 0.83 -2.65 16.41
N CYS A 54 0.86 -3.69 17.24
CA CYS A 54 -0.33 -4.27 17.86
C CYS A 54 -0.24 -4.22 19.38
N SER A 55 -1.40 -4.27 20.04
CA SER A 55 -1.46 -4.40 21.50
C SER A 55 -0.92 -5.77 21.94
N PRO A 56 -0.31 -5.90 23.14
CA PRO A 56 0.39 -7.12 23.56
C PRO A 56 -0.44 -8.40 23.61
N ASN A 57 -1.77 -8.30 23.62
CA ASN A 57 -2.72 -9.41 23.66
C ASN A 57 -3.21 -9.85 22.27
N ILE A 58 -2.67 -9.28 21.19
CA ILE A 58 -3.01 -9.64 19.80
C ILE A 58 -1.86 -10.47 19.23
N ASP A 59 -2.08 -11.77 19.03
CA ASP A 59 -1.08 -12.70 18.48
C ASP A 59 -1.09 -12.79 16.95
N GLY A 60 -2.10 -12.19 16.31
CA GLY A 60 -2.24 -12.18 14.87
C GLY A 60 -3.34 -11.23 14.41
N PHE A 61 -3.25 -10.84 13.14
CA PHE A 61 -4.20 -9.95 12.50
C PHE A 61 -4.28 -10.24 11.01
N LEU A 62 -5.33 -9.76 10.36
CA LEU A 62 -5.50 -9.80 8.92
C LEU A 62 -5.20 -8.42 8.33
N VAL A 63 -4.60 -8.42 7.15
CA VAL A 63 -4.42 -7.22 6.32
C VAL A 63 -5.13 -7.43 5.00
N SER A 64 -6.01 -6.50 4.63
CA SER A 64 -6.53 -6.41 3.27
C SER A 64 -6.12 -5.08 2.65
N ILE A 65 -5.83 -5.10 1.35
CA ILE A 65 -5.51 -3.91 0.57
C ILE A 65 -6.57 -3.81 -0.52
N ASP A 66 -7.22 -2.66 -0.63
CA ASP A 66 -8.28 -2.44 -1.61
C ASP A 66 -7.73 -2.31 -3.05
N SER A 67 -8.62 -1.96 -3.97
CA SER A 67 -8.28 -1.76 -5.38
C SER A 67 -7.67 -0.39 -5.69
N GLY A 68 -7.52 0.48 -4.68
CA GLY A 68 -7.19 1.87 -4.86
C GLY A 68 -8.34 2.71 -5.42
N ARG A 69 -8.20 4.03 -5.32
CA ARG A 69 -9.18 5.02 -5.80
C ARG A 69 -9.51 4.88 -7.29
N ASN A 70 -8.55 4.45 -8.11
CA ASN A 70 -8.75 4.33 -9.55
C ASN A 70 -8.93 2.88 -10.03
N GLY A 71 -8.97 1.92 -9.12
CA GLY A 71 -9.09 0.51 -9.45
C GLY A 71 -10.50 0.05 -9.83
N THR A 72 -10.56 -1.21 -10.23
CA THR A 72 -11.78 -2.01 -10.37
C THR A 72 -11.73 -3.16 -9.35
N GLN A 73 -12.72 -4.05 -9.32
CA GLN A 73 -12.72 -5.17 -8.36
C GLN A 73 -11.45 -6.05 -8.41
N SER A 74 -10.77 -6.13 -9.55
CA SER A 74 -9.63 -7.05 -9.75
C SER A 74 -8.31 -6.36 -10.11
N THR A 75 -8.31 -5.07 -10.42
CA THR A 75 -7.14 -4.42 -11.03
C THR A 75 -6.97 -3.01 -10.50
N ARG A 76 -5.72 -2.64 -10.20
CA ARG A 76 -5.36 -1.31 -9.71
C ARG A 76 -4.75 -0.49 -10.85
N TYR A 77 -4.96 0.83 -10.80
CA TYR A 77 -4.45 1.74 -11.83
C TYR A 77 -3.86 2.99 -11.21
N VAL A 78 -2.66 3.38 -11.64
CA VAL A 78 -2.24 4.78 -11.50
C VAL A 78 -2.88 5.58 -12.63
N ALA A 79 -3.45 6.74 -12.31
CA ALA A 79 -4.22 7.52 -13.27
C ALA A 79 -3.71 8.95 -13.36
N LYS A 80 -3.62 9.45 -14.60
CA LYS A 80 -3.41 10.87 -14.87
C LYS A 80 -4.77 11.54 -15.05
N ARG A 81 -4.93 12.71 -14.43
CA ARG A 81 -6.11 13.54 -14.57
C ARG A 81 -5.80 14.81 -15.38
N ASP A 82 -6.80 15.38 -16.03
CA ASP A 82 -6.73 16.73 -16.60
C ASP A 82 -7.00 17.81 -15.53
N ALA A 83 -6.95 19.08 -15.91
CA ALA A 83 -7.23 20.20 -15.01
C ALA A 83 -8.68 20.20 -14.47
N ALA A 84 -9.60 19.48 -15.12
CA ALA A 84 -10.97 19.30 -14.68
C ALA A 84 -11.14 18.04 -13.79
N GLY A 85 -10.05 17.36 -13.44
CA GLY A 85 -10.05 16.17 -12.59
C GLY A 85 -10.49 14.87 -13.29
N ARG A 86 -10.70 14.89 -14.61
CA ARG A 86 -11.13 13.71 -15.38
C ARG A 86 -9.93 12.82 -15.69
N ILE A 87 -10.10 11.50 -15.58
CA ILE A 87 -9.04 10.55 -15.96
C ILE A 87 -8.85 10.64 -17.48
N VAL A 88 -7.62 10.93 -17.91
CA VAL A 88 -7.24 11.02 -19.33
C VAL A 88 -6.33 9.89 -19.77
N ALA A 89 -5.68 9.22 -18.83
CA ALA A 89 -4.80 8.09 -19.08
C ALA A 89 -4.61 7.27 -17.79
N ARG A 90 -4.27 5.98 -17.92
CA ARG A 90 -4.01 5.08 -16.79
C ARG A 90 -3.01 3.99 -17.15
N ALA A 91 -2.28 3.50 -16.15
CA ALA A 91 -1.42 2.32 -16.26
C ALA A 91 -1.76 1.33 -15.15
N ALA A 92 -1.85 0.04 -15.49
CA ALA A 92 -2.19 -1.00 -14.53
C ALA A 92 -0.97 -1.36 -13.66
N TYR A 93 -1.20 -1.65 -12.38
CA TYR A 93 -0.16 -2.13 -11.49
C TYR A 93 -0.69 -3.19 -10.51
N ASN A 94 0.22 -3.97 -9.94
CA ASN A 94 -0.06 -4.95 -8.89
C ASN A 94 0.85 -4.70 -7.69
N VAL A 95 0.40 -5.19 -6.52
CA VAL A 95 1.16 -5.13 -5.26
C VAL A 95 1.33 -6.55 -4.75
N TYR A 96 2.52 -6.88 -4.29
CA TYR A 96 2.92 -8.21 -3.84
C TYR A 96 3.50 -8.17 -2.43
N ARG A 97 3.43 -9.31 -1.76
CA ARG A 97 3.88 -9.52 -0.39
C ARG A 97 5.36 -9.88 -0.30
N ASP A 98 5.95 -10.36 -1.38
CA ASP A 98 7.31 -10.88 -1.43
C ASP A 98 8.16 -10.14 -2.47
N PRO A 99 9.49 -10.06 -2.26
CA PRO A 99 10.39 -9.34 -3.17
C PRO A 99 10.48 -10.00 -4.56
N ALA A 100 10.17 -11.31 -4.67
CA ALA A 100 10.10 -12.01 -5.95
C ALA A 100 8.78 -11.75 -6.70
N ARG A 101 7.85 -10.98 -6.12
CA ARG A 101 6.55 -10.59 -6.70
C ARG A 101 5.73 -11.81 -7.16
N SER A 102 5.75 -12.86 -6.34
CA SER A 102 5.07 -14.13 -6.63
C SER A 102 3.74 -14.28 -5.88
N VAL A 103 3.56 -13.57 -4.77
CA VAL A 103 2.39 -13.62 -3.89
C VAL A 103 1.66 -12.28 -3.95
N PRO A 104 0.61 -12.15 -4.78
CA PRO A 104 -0.10 -10.89 -4.93
C PRO A 104 -0.98 -10.59 -3.71
N TYR A 105 -1.06 -9.32 -3.33
CA TYR A 105 -2.18 -8.81 -2.55
C TYR A 105 -3.37 -8.63 -3.50
N VAL A 106 -4.14 -9.70 -3.67
CA VAL A 106 -5.42 -9.65 -4.40
C VAL A 106 -6.34 -8.66 -3.68
N PRO A 107 -6.95 -7.70 -4.40
CA PRO A 107 -7.78 -6.68 -3.77
C PRO A 107 -8.84 -7.24 -2.83
N LEU A 108 -8.95 -6.67 -1.63
CA LEU A 108 -9.90 -7.04 -0.58
C LEU A 108 -9.79 -8.49 -0.06
N VAL A 109 -8.82 -9.29 -0.51
CA VAL A 109 -8.57 -10.63 0.03
C VAL A 109 -7.63 -10.52 1.23
N PRO A 110 -8.08 -10.89 2.45
CA PRO A 110 -7.27 -10.75 3.64
C PRO A 110 -6.03 -11.67 3.63
N GLN A 111 -4.92 -11.16 4.14
CA GLN A 111 -3.66 -11.89 4.35
C GLN A 111 -3.35 -11.96 5.84
N SER A 112 -3.02 -13.14 6.34
CA SER A 112 -2.72 -13.34 7.76
C SER A 112 -1.29 -12.95 8.13
N PHE A 113 -1.15 -12.24 9.23
CA PHE A 113 0.11 -11.92 9.88
C PHE A 113 0.09 -12.43 11.32
N ARG A 114 1.26 -12.82 11.81
CA ARG A 114 1.46 -13.18 13.21
C ARG A 114 2.26 -12.09 13.89
N VAL A 115 1.91 -11.83 15.14
CA VAL A 115 2.71 -11.01 16.06
C VAL A 115 3.48 -12.01 16.90
N ASP A 116 4.80 -12.03 16.76
CA ASP A 116 5.63 -12.79 17.67
C ASP A 116 5.91 -11.95 18.92
N GLY A 117 5.78 -12.57 20.10
CA GLY A 117 5.87 -11.88 21.40
C GLY A 117 7.21 -11.17 21.71
N ALA A 118 8.18 -11.23 20.79
CA ALA A 118 9.44 -10.50 20.85
C ALA A 118 9.45 -9.20 20.02
N HIS A 119 8.50 -9.00 19.10
CA HIS A 119 8.44 -7.82 18.23
C HIS A 119 7.13 -7.07 18.42
N ALA A 120 7.23 -5.86 18.98
CA ALA A 120 6.11 -4.91 19.05
C ALA A 120 5.65 -4.42 17.66
N GLU A 121 6.39 -4.73 16.59
CA GLU A 121 6.13 -4.27 15.24
C GLU A 121 6.36 -5.36 14.18
N VAL A 122 5.31 -5.63 13.39
CA VAL A 122 5.33 -6.56 12.26
C VAL A 122 5.52 -5.77 10.96
N ALA A 123 6.45 -6.17 10.10
CA ALA A 123 6.62 -5.52 8.80
C ALA A 123 5.44 -5.82 7.86
N LEU A 124 4.94 -4.80 7.16
CA LEU A 124 4.01 -4.94 6.05
C LEU A 124 4.80 -4.79 4.73
N PRO A 125 5.26 -5.89 4.12
CA PRO A 125 5.96 -5.81 2.85
C PRO A 125 4.99 -5.41 1.74
N LEU A 126 5.38 -4.45 0.92
CA LEU A 126 4.64 -3.96 -0.24
C LEU A 126 5.60 -3.84 -1.40
N PHE A 127 5.43 -4.66 -2.43
CA PHE A 127 6.25 -4.62 -3.64
C PHE A 127 5.36 -4.35 -4.84
N GLY A 128 5.52 -3.19 -5.48
CA GLY A 128 4.74 -2.76 -6.63
C GLY A 128 5.38 -3.17 -7.96
N VAL A 129 4.54 -3.49 -8.95
CA VAL A 129 4.95 -3.68 -10.35
C VAL A 129 3.92 -3.04 -11.28
N VAL A 130 4.37 -2.15 -12.17
CA VAL A 130 3.56 -1.58 -13.26
C VAL A 130 3.63 -2.52 -14.47
N GLN A 131 2.47 -2.79 -15.07
CA GLN A 131 2.36 -3.65 -16.26
C GLN A 131 2.94 -2.95 -17.50
N GLY A 132 3.33 -3.75 -18.50
CA GLY A 132 3.93 -3.24 -19.73
C GLY A 132 2.98 -2.30 -20.47
N GLN A 133 3.53 -1.22 -21.03
CA GLN A 133 2.75 -0.17 -21.68
C GLN A 133 3.26 0.04 -23.10
N ALA A 134 2.59 -0.61 -24.05
CA ALA A 134 2.93 -0.51 -25.47
C ALA A 134 2.38 0.75 -26.14
N GLN A 135 1.31 1.33 -25.59
CA GLN A 135 0.70 2.54 -26.13
C GLN A 135 1.25 3.78 -25.43
N PRO A 136 1.72 4.80 -26.18
CA PRO A 136 2.27 6.01 -25.59
C PRO A 136 1.27 6.70 -24.64
N LEU A 137 1.70 6.89 -23.39
CA LEU A 137 0.98 7.68 -22.40
C LEU A 137 1.37 9.16 -22.48
N PRO A 138 0.43 10.09 -22.25
CA PRO A 138 0.76 11.51 -22.15
C PRO A 138 1.64 11.77 -20.90
N ALA A 139 2.61 12.68 -21.04
CA ALA A 139 3.48 13.08 -19.95
C ALA A 139 2.69 13.70 -18.78
N GLY A 140 3.14 13.44 -17.56
CA GLY A 140 2.57 13.96 -16.33
C GLY A 140 2.57 12.94 -15.21
N ILE A 141 2.03 13.35 -14.06
CA ILE A 141 1.98 12.52 -12.85
C ILE A 141 0.78 11.57 -12.95
N TYR A 142 1.02 10.30 -12.63
CA TYR A 142 0.01 9.25 -12.50
C TYR A 142 -0.03 8.82 -11.04
N GLU A 143 -1.20 8.90 -10.42
CA GLU A 143 -1.35 8.65 -8.98
C GLU A 143 -2.48 7.68 -8.72
N ASP A 144 -2.37 6.96 -7.60
CA ASP A 144 -3.43 6.17 -7.00
C ASP A 144 -3.32 6.27 -5.47
N LEU A 145 -4.41 5.96 -4.77
CA LEU A 145 -4.43 5.93 -3.31
C LEU A 145 -5.02 4.60 -2.87
N LEU A 146 -4.21 3.80 -2.16
CA LEU A 146 -4.59 2.49 -1.63
C LEU A 146 -5.16 2.60 -0.22
N GLY A 147 -6.28 1.93 0.01
CA GLY A 147 -6.80 1.64 1.34
C GLY A 147 -6.21 0.35 1.90
N ILE A 148 -5.74 0.40 3.14
CA ILE A 148 -5.27 -0.77 3.89
C ILE A 148 -6.16 -0.92 5.12
N THR A 149 -6.71 -2.11 5.33
CA THR A 149 -7.57 -2.44 6.47
C THR A 149 -6.92 -3.52 7.32
N LEU A 150 -6.89 -3.29 8.62
CA LEU A 150 -6.42 -4.22 9.64
C LEU A 150 -7.62 -4.78 10.42
N ASP A 151 -7.60 -6.07 10.72
CA ASP A 151 -8.63 -6.78 11.50
C ASP A 151 -7.96 -7.75 12.50
N TRP A 152 -8.36 -7.73 13.78
CA TRP A 152 -7.66 -8.36 14.91
C TRP A 152 -8.60 -8.88 16.01
#